data_AF-A0A9N8Z9T6-F1
#
_entry.id   AF-A0A9N8Z9T6-F1
#
_cell.length_a   1.000
_cell.length_b   1.000
_cell.length_c   1.000
_cell.angle_alpha   90.00
_cell.angle_beta   90.00
_cell.angle_gamma   90.00
#
_symmetry.space_group_name_H-M   'P 1'
#
loop_
_entity.id
_entity.type
_entity.pdbx_description
1 polymer ?
#
loop_
_entity_poly.entity_id
_entity_poly.type
_entity_poly.pdbx_seq_one_letter_code
_entity_poly.pdbx_strand_id
1 'polypeptide(L)'
;MSMQTIQNSSMDDLADLLINNLDRSKIFPPYFNKPRELINPCHGHNKTPPRPPNGFLLCRKNVHKEARSRGICNMRVISKVTGMLWRQASQDEKEHYLRQNKWF
;
A
#
# COMPACT_ATOMS: atom_id res chain seq x y z
N MET A 1 18.79 24.95 13.76
CA MET A 1 18.18 23.93 12.86
C MET A 1 17.72 22.78 13.73
N SER A 2 16.43 22.41 13.66
CA SER A 2 15.82 21.39 14.54
C SER A 2 16.14 19.97 14.05
N MET A 3 16.44 19.04 14.96
CA MET A 3 16.67 17.61 14.63
C MET A 3 15.48 16.95 13.91
N GLN A 4 14.27 17.49 14.06
CA GLN A 4 13.08 17.01 13.36
C GLN A 4 13.16 17.26 11.84
N THR A 5 13.82 18.33 11.41
CA THR A 5 13.98 18.67 9.98
C THR A 5 14.94 17.70 9.27
N ILE A 6 15.96 17.21 9.96
CA ILE A 6 16.96 16.26 9.43
C ILE A 6 16.35 14.85 9.29
N GLN A 7 15.56 14.43 10.27
CA GLN A 7 14.85 13.15 10.19
C GLN A 7 13.77 13.15 9.09
N ASN A 8 13.08 14.27 8.91
CA ASN A 8 12.07 14.41 7.86
C ASN A 8 12.70 14.41 6.45
N SER A 9 13.82 15.10 6.24
CA SER A 9 14.54 15.06 4.95
C SER A 9 14.99 13.64 4.59
N SER A 10 15.61 12.90 5.53
CA SER A 10 16.02 11.51 5.29
C SER A 10 14.85 10.57 4.96
N MET A 11 13.67 10.78 5.55
CA MET A 11 12.46 10.00 5.21
C MET A 11 11.88 10.36 3.85
N ASP A 12 11.97 11.62 3.47
CA ASP A 12 11.47 12.15 2.20
C ASP A 12 12.35 11.66 1.05
N ASP A 13 13.67 11.73 1.23
CA ASP A 13 14.65 11.18 0.28
C ASP A 13 14.44 9.68 0.06
N LEU A 14 14.17 8.92 1.13
CA LEU A 14 13.90 7.49 1.03
C LEU A 14 12.54 7.19 0.38
N ALA A 15 11.55 8.06 0.57
CA ALA A 15 10.25 7.95 -0.11
C ALA A 15 10.37 8.27 -1.61
N ASP A 16 11.15 9.28 -1.96
CA ASP A 16 11.40 9.68 -3.35
C ASP A 16 12.25 8.64 -4.08
N LEU A 17 13.25 8.06 -3.41
CA LEU A 17 14.00 6.94 -3.96
C LEU A 17 13.09 5.72 -4.16
N LEU A 18 12.24 5.40 -3.19
CA LEU A 18 11.31 4.27 -3.32
C LEU A 18 10.31 4.50 -4.45
N ILE A 19 9.66 5.66 -4.55
CA ILE A 19 8.63 5.90 -5.57
C ILE A 19 9.18 5.83 -6.99
N ASN A 20 10.41 6.31 -7.22
CA ASN A 20 11.08 6.25 -8.51
C ASN A 20 11.51 4.82 -8.89
N ASN A 21 11.71 3.96 -7.90
CA ASN A 21 12.12 2.58 -8.12
C ASN A 21 10.95 1.60 -8.15
N LEU A 22 9.77 1.97 -7.66
CA LEU A 22 8.61 1.08 -7.67
C LEU A 22 8.12 0.83 -9.10
N ASP A 23 7.88 -0.44 -9.40
CA ASP A 23 7.22 -0.82 -10.64
C ASP A 23 5.71 -0.57 -10.51
N ARG A 24 5.25 0.51 -11.15
CA ARG A 24 3.84 0.91 -11.12
C ARG A 24 2.92 -0.16 -11.68
N SER A 25 3.36 -0.96 -12.65
CA SER A 25 2.54 -2.01 -13.27
C SER A 25 2.15 -3.13 -12.30
N LYS A 26 2.89 -3.27 -11.20
CA LYS A 26 2.58 -4.22 -10.11
C LYS A 26 1.64 -3.63 -9.05
N ILE A 27 1.43 -2.33 -9.08
CA ILE A 27 0.60 -1.59 -8.11
C ILE A 27 -0.73 -1.20 -8.77
N PHE A 28 -0.72 -0.80 -10.03
CA PHE A 28 -1.90 -0.40 -10.79
C PHE A 28 -1.86 -1.05 -12.18
N PRO A 29 -2.74 -2.05 -12.48
CA PRO A 29 -3.70 -2.69 -11.58
C PRO A 29 -3.02 -3.54 -10.48
N PRO A 30 -3.73 -3.88 -9.39
CA PRO A 30 -3.15 -4.67 -8.29
C PRO A 30 -2.70 -6.07 -8.73
N TYR A 31 -1.38 -6.28 -8.84
CA TYR A 31 -0.81 -7.56 -9.28
C TYR A 31 -0.81 -8.62 -8.17
N PHE A 32 -0.58 -8.21 -6.92
CA PHE A 32 -0.41 -9.16 -5.82
C PHE A 32 -1.70 -9.51 -5.08
N ASN A 33 -2.81 -8.84 -5.41
CA ASN A 33 -4.10 -9.15 -4.82
C ASN A 33 -4.71 -10.39 -5.46
N LYS A 34 -4.26 -11.57 -5.04
CA LYS A 34 -4.96 -12.81 -5.35
C LYS A 34 -6.17 -12.95 -4.43
N PRO A 35 -7.38 -13.25 -4.94
CA PRO A 35 -8.60 -13.38 -4.12
C PRO A 35 -8.45 -14.30 -2.90
N ARG A 36 -7.61 -15.34 -2.99
CA ARG A 36 -7.36 -16.28 -1.87
C ARG A 36 -6.42 -15.73 -0.79
N GLU A 37 -5.46 -14.88 -1.14
CA GLU A 37 -4.52 -14.24 -0.18
C GLU A 37 -5.18 -13.07 0.57
N LEU A 38 -6.32 -12.63 0.06
CA LEU A 38 -7.15 -11.56 0.58
C LEU A 38 -8.05 -12.02 1.74
N ILE A 39 -8.46 -13.29 1.74
CA ILE A 39 -9.18 -13.94 2.84
C ILE A 39 -8.21 -14.14 4.01
N ASN A 40 -8.37 -13.36 5.07
CA ASN A 40 -7.49 -13.44 6.23
C ASN A 40 -7.91 -14.63 7.12
N PRO A 41 -7.11 -15.72 7.25
CA PRO A 41 -7.50 -16.90 8.02
C PRO A 41 -7.56 -16.64 9.54
N CYS A 42 -6.98 -15.52 10.00
CA CYS A 42 -6.89 -15.17 11.41
C CYS A 42 -8.18 -14.59 12.03
N HIS A 43 -9.36 -14.74 11.40
CA HIS A 43 -10.64 -14.43 12.06
C HIS A 43 -11.03 -15.52 13.07
N GLY A 44 -10.13 -15.79 14.02
CA GLY A 44 -10.52 -16.28 15.33
C GLY A 44 -11.00 -15.10 16.17
N HIS A 45 -12.21 -15.19 16.70
CA HIS A 45 -12.69 -14.52 17.92
C HIS A 45 -13.50 -13.21 17.88
N ASN A 46 -13.93 -12.62 16.75
CA ASN A 46 -14.89 -11.52 16.81
C ASN A 46 -16.08 -11.70 15.84
N LYS A 47 -17.29 -11.70 16.41
CA LYS A 47 -18.60 -12.04 15.81
C LYS A 47 -19.17 -10.98 14.84
N THR A 48 -18.34 -10.15 14.23
CA THR A 48 -18.78 -9.16 13.23
C THR A 48 -18.15 -9.46 11.88
N PRO A 49 -18.89 -9.34 10.76
CA PRO A 49 -18.30 -9.44 9.45
C PRO A 49 -17.14 -8.43 9.35
N PRO A 50 -15.92 -8.84 8.96
CA PRO A 50 -14.84 -7.89 8.72
C PRO A 50 -15.32 -6.81 7.77
N ARG A 51 -15.07 -5.54 8.11
CA ARG A 51 -15.38 -4.47 7.16
C ARG A 51 -14.62 -4.73 5.86
N PRO A 52 -15.26 -4.52 4.70
CA PRO A 52 -14.59 -4.76 3.42
C PRO A 52 -13.30 -3.91 3.38
N PRO A 53 -12.11 -4.54 3.17
CA PRO A 53 -10.82 -3.87 3.24
C PRO A 53 -10.74 -2.63 2.36
N ASN A 54 -10.54 -1.48 3.00
CA ASN A 54 -10.35 -0.18 2.33
C ASN A 54 -9.35 -0.31 1.15
N GLY A 55 -9.75 0.15 -0.05
CA GLY A 55 -8.93 0.06 -1.27
C GLY A 55 -7.52 0.65 -1.09
N PHE A 56 -7.37 1.67 -0.25
CA PHE A 56 -6.07 2.22 0.13
C PHE A 56 -5.18 1.20 0.87
N LEU A 57 -5.75 0.40 1.77
CA LEU A 57 -5.01 -0.64 2.51
C LEU A 57 -4.55 -1.76 1.58
N LEU A 58 -5.38 -2.10 0.58
CA LEU A 58 -4.99 -3.05 -0.46
C LEU A 58 -3.86 -2.49 -1.33
N CYS A 59 -3.92 -1.22 -1.71
CA CYS A 59 -2.82 -0.54 -2.40
C CYS A 59 -1.53 -0.58 -1.56
N ARG A 60 -1.62 -0.27 -0.26
CA ARG A 60 -0.47 -0.32 0.66
C ARG A 60 0.16 -1.71 0.75
N LYS A 61 -0.65 -2.78 0.70
CA LYS A 61 -0.15 -4.16 0.68
C LYS A 61 0.69 -4.44 -0.58
N ASN A 62 0.25 -3.98 -1.74
CA ASN A 62 0.98 -4.16 -3.01
C ASN A 62 2.29 -3.37 -2.98
N VAL A 63 2.26 -2.11 -2.54
CA VAL A 63 3.46 -1.28 -2.34
C VAL A 63 4.43 -1.94 -1.37
N HIS A 64 3.96 -2.46 -0.24
CA HIS A 64 4.82 -3.16 0.72
C HIS A 64 5.46 -4.41 0.11
N LYS A 65 4.73 -5.22 -0.67
CA LYS A 65 5.27 -6.45 -1.27
C LYS A 65 6.36 -6.14 -2.29
N GLU A 66 6.18 -5.10 -3.10
CA GLU A 66 7.21 -4.63 -4.05
C GLU A 66 8.36 -3.89 -3.35
N ALA A 67 8.11 -3.17 -2.26
CA ALA A 67 9.19 -2.55 -1.47
C ALA A 67 10.03 -3.61 -0.74
N ARG A 68 9.38 -4.66 -0.22
CA ARG A 68 10.05 -5.76 0.49
C ARG A 68 10.95 -6.58 -0.43
N SER A 69 10.58 -6.78 -1.70
CA SER A 69 11.46 -7.44 -2.67
C SER A 69 12.77 -6.67 -2.91
N ARG A 70 12.81 -5.39 -2.52
CA ARG A 70 13.96 -4.47 -2.61
C ARG A 70 14.61 -4.20 -1.25
N GLY A 71 14.24 -4.95 -0.21
CA GLY A 71 14.79 -4.80 1.15
C GLY A 71 14.20 -3.67 1.98
N ILE A 72 13.19 -2.95 1.48
CA ILE A 72 12.58 -1.82 2.20
C ILE A 72 11.34 -2.31 2.95
N CYS A 73 11.44 -2.35 4.28
CA CYS A 73 10.35 -2.75 5.18
C CYS A 73 9.83 -1.61 6.07
N ASN A 74 10.35 -0.39 5.92
CA ASN A 74 9.95 0.75 6.75
C ASN A 74 8.51 1.17 6.42
N MET A 75 7.57 0.81 7.31
CA MET A 75 6.14 1.06 7.11
C MET A 75 5.77 2.54 7.04
N ARG A 76 6.58 3.45 7.63
CA ARG A 76 6.34 4.90 7.54
C ARG A 76 6.60 5.40 6.12
N VAL A 77 7.71 4.99 5.52
CA VAL A 77 8.06 5.28 4.12
C VAL A 77 7.04 4.66 3.18
N ILE A 78 6.70 3.38 3.38
CA ILE A 78 5.70 2.67 2.58
C ILE A 78 4.34 3.38 2.63
N SER A 79 3.91 3.82 3.81
CA SER A 79 2.62 4.52 3.96
C SER A 79 2.63 5.89 3.29
N LYS A 80 3.76 6.63 3.38
CA LYS A 80 3.95 7.91 2.69
C LYS A 80 3.89 7.73 1.16
N VAL A 81 4.67 6.80 0.63
CA VAL A 81 4.69 6.49 -0.82
C VAL A 81 3.34 5.99 -1.31
N THR A 82 2.66 5.14 -0.53
CA THR A 82 1.29 4.71 -0.87
C THR A 82 0.34 5.91 -0.94
N GLY A 83 0.42 6.86 -0.01
CA GLY A 83 -0.37 8.08 -0.03
C GLY A 83 -0.11 8.95 -1.27
N MET A 84 1.16 9.10 -1.66
CA MET A 84 1.56 9.82 -2.87
C MET A 84 0.99 9.15 -4.12
N LEU A 85 1.20 7.84 -4.26
CA LEU A 85 0.70 7.03 -5.38
C LEU A 85 -0.82 7.04 -5.46
N TRP A 86 -1.51 6.87 -4.34
CA TRP A 86 -2.97 6.84 -4.29
C TRP A 86 -3.60 8.19 -4.65
N ARG A 87 -2.98 9.30 -4.24
CA ARG A 87 -3.44 10.64 -4.65
C ARG A 87 -3.29 10.87 -6.15
N GLN A 88 -2.19 10.39 -6.73
CA GLN A 88 -1.90 10.49 -8.17
C GLN A 88 -2.65 9.44 -9.01
N ALA A 89 -3.18 8.38 -8.40
CA ALA A 89 -3.92 7.36 -9.11
C ALA A 89 -5.24 7.91 -9.67
N SER A 90 -5.53 7.51 -10.91
CA SER A 90 -6.79 7.76 -11.60
C SER A 90 -7.97 7.11 -10.88
N GLN A 91 -9.17 7.55 -11.22
CA GLN A 91 -10.39 6.98 -10.66
C GLN A 91 -10.53 5.50 -11.04
N ASP A 92 -10.22 5.11 -12.27
CA ASP A 92 -10.28 3.72 -12.75
C ASP A 92 -9.32 2.80 -11.99
N GLU A 93 -8.11 3.27 -11.71
CA GLU A 93 -7.11 2.55 -10.91
C GLU A 93 -7.62 2.32 -9.48
N LYS A 94 -8.23 3.33 -8.86
CA LYS A 94 -8.85 3.23 -7.53
C LYS A 94 -10.04 2.28 -7.54
N GLU A 95 -10.88 2.35 -8.57
CA GLU A 95 -12.01 1.46 -8.75
C GLU A 95 -11.59 -0.01 -8.86
N HIS A 96 -10.42 -0.29 -9.47
CA HIS A 96 -9.89 -1.65 -9.51
C HIS A 96 -9.68 -2.24 -8.10
N TYR A 97 -9.18 -1.43 -7.17
CA TYR A 97 -9.06 -1.80 -5.76
C TYR A 97 -10.41 -1.90 -5.04
N LEU A 98 -11.35 -1.01 -5.35
CA LEU A 98 -12.71 -1.05 -4.77
C LEU A 98 -13.53 -2.24 -5.28
N ARG A 99 -13.35 -2.67 -6.52
CA ARG A 99 -14.03 -3.86 -7.08
C ARG A 99 -13.56 -5.14 -6.40
N GLN A 100 -12.27 -5.24 -6.09
CA GLN A 100 -11.74 -6.37 -5.31
C GLN A 100 -12.22 -6.36 -3.85
N ASN A 101 -12.71 -5.21 -3.37
CA ASN A 101 -13.30 -5.08 -2.04
C ASN A 101 -14.74 -5.63 -1.94
N LYS A 102 -15.47 -5.75 -3.07
CA LYS A 102 -16.87 -6.19 -3.11
C LYS A 102 -17.09 -7.70 -2.89
N TRP A 103 -16.00 -8.48 -2.82
CA TRP A 103 -16.05 -9.92 -2.60
C TRP A 103 -15.75 -10.33 -1.15
N PHE A 104 -15.85 -9.37 -0.23
CA PHE A 104 -15.67 -9.52 1.22
C PHE A 104 -16.95 -9.16 1.96
#